data_AF-A0A7V4LDS4-F1
#
_entry.id   AF-A0A7V4LDS4-F1
#
_cell.length_a   1.000
_cell.length_b   1.000
_cell.length_c   1.000
_cell.angle_alpha   90.00
_cell.angle_beta   90.00
_cell.angle_gamma   90.00
#
_symmetry.space_group_name_H-M   'P 1'
#
loop_
_entity.id
_entity.type
_entity.pdbx_description
1 polymer ?
#
loop_
_entity_poly.entity_id
_entity_poly.type
_entity_poly.pdbx_seq_one_letter_code
_entity_poly.pdbx_strand_id
1 'polypeptide(L)'
;VIFGWARPVPVNPSYFRHIRLGEITVSLAGPLSNLMLATLFAGLLHLGVGGAGLLLMATYGCFINIFLALFNLIPIPPLDGSHLVAAVLPYRWARAYSYLEPVGFIIILLLFYTGILSRILIPLSRGVASLLQLPHLF
;
A
#
# COMPACT_ATOMS: atom_id res chain seq x y z
N VAL A 1 -13.51 -19.45 -8.39
CA VAL A 1 -12.43 -18.48 -8.10
C VAL A 1 -11.56 -19.08 -7.01
N ILE A 2 -10.32 -19.47 -7.31
CA ILE A 2 -9.37 -19.90 -6.29
C ILE A 2 -8.92 -18.60 -5.60
N PHE A 3 -9.38 -18.35 -4.38
CA PHE A 3 -8.83 -17.31 -3.53
C PHE A 3 -7.41 -17.76 -3.13
N GLY A 4 -6.42 -17.42 -3.96
CA GLY A 4 -5.01 -17.59 -3.64
C GLY A 4 -4.60 -16.56 -2.59
N TRP A 5 -4.93 -16.82 -1.33
CA TRP A 5 -4.41 -16.01 -0.23
C TRP A 5 -2.94 -16.38 -0.04
N ALA A 6 -2.03 -15.48 -0.40
CA ALA A 6 -0.62 -15.66 -0.12
C ALA A 6 -0.43 -15.75 1.41
N ARG A 7 0.28 -16.77 1.90
CA ARG A 7 0.70 -16.78 3.31
C ARG A 7 1.58 -15.54 3.53
N PRO A 8 1.26 -14.67 4.51
CA PRO A 8 2.12 -13.55 4.82
C PRO A 8 3.50 -14.09 5.21
N VAL A 9 4.55 -13.44 4.70
CA VAL A 9 5.92 -13.78 5.07
C VAL A 9 6.08 -13.43 6.55
N PRO A 10 6.37 -14.40 7.45
CA PRO A 10 6.45 -14.11 8.87
C PRO A 10 7.69 -13.26 9.16
N VAL A 11 7.46 -12.08 9.73
CA VAL A 11 8.52 -11.22 10.27
C VAL A 11 8.61 -11.52 11.76
N ASN A 12 9.80 -11.81 12.26
CA ASN A 12 10.03 -12.01 13.68
C ASN A 12 10.66 -10.75 14.30
N PRO A 13 9.91 -9.96 15.09
CA PRO A 13 10.39 -8.68 15.60
C PRO A 13 11.58 -8.80 16.57
N SER A 14 11.80 -9.99 17.15
CA SER A 14 12.86 -10.20 18.16
C SER A 14 14.28 -10.15 17.58
N TYR A 15 14.44 -10.26 16.26
CA TYR A 15 15.74 -10.11 15.60
C TYR A 15 16.17 -8.65 15.42
N PHE A 16 15.27 -7.68 15.58
CA PHE A 16 15.63 -6.27 15.45
C PHE A 16 16.33 -5.74 16.69
N ARG A 17 17.49 -5.09 16.49
CA ARG A 17 18.19 -4.34 17.56
C ARG A 17 17.28 -3.29 18.21
N HIS A 18 16.42 -2.66 17.40
CA HIS A 18 15.40 -1.71 17.85
C HIS A 18 14.06 -2.11 17.23
N ILE A 19 13.20 -2.76 18.02
CA ILE A 19 11.93 -3.36 17.55
C ILE A 19 11.09 -2.34 16.77
N ARG A 20 10.85 -1.14 17.33
CA ARG A 20 10.03 -0.11 16.67
C ARG A 20 10.58 0.35 15.33
N LEU A 21 11.89 0.54 15.23
CA LEU A 21 12.52 0.95 13.97
C LEU A 21 12.47 -0.18 12.94
N GLY A 22 12.66 -1.42 13.39
CA GLY A 22 12.49 -2.61 12.56
C GLY A 22 11.08 -2.67 11.95
N GLU A 23 10.05 -2.56 12.78
CA GLU A 23 8.64 -2.50 12.34
C GLU A 23 8.42 -1.38 11.32
N ILE A 24 8.84 -0.15 11.62
CA ILE A 24 8.70 0.99 10.69
C ILE A 24 9.35 0.68 9.34
N THR A 25 10.58 0.16 9.33
CA THR A 25 11.30 -0.14 8.09
C THR A 25 10.64 -1.22 7.26
N VAL A 26 10.14 -2.29 7.90
CA VAL A 26 9.45 -3.39 7.22
C VAL A 26 8.09 -2.93 6.69
N SER A 27 7.31 -2.21 7.50
CA SER A 27 6.02 -1.67 7.09
C SER A 27 6.14 -0.67 5.93
N LEU A 28 7.23 0.10 5.85
CA LEU A 28 7.45 1.01 4.73
C LEU A 28 7.98 0.30 3.47
N ALA A 29 8.63 -0.86 3.61
CA ALA A 29 9.20 -1.57 2.47
C ALA A 29 8.14 -1.92 1.42
N GLY A 30 6.95 -2.34 1.84
CA GLY A 30 5.81 -2.64 0.95
C GLY A 30 5.41 -1.43 0.10
N PRO A 31 4.88 -0.34 0.70
CA PRO A 31 4.50 0.88 -0.01
C PRO A 31 5.62 1.47 -0.87
N LEU A 32 6.86 1.51 -0.37
CA LEU A 32 7.98 2.05 -1.12
C LEU A 32 8.32 1.19 -2.34
N SER A 33 8.30 -0.14 -2.22
CA SER A 33 8.55 -1.04 -3.36
C SER A 33 7.49 -0.87 -4.46
N ASN A 34 6.22 -0.71 -4.07
CA ASN A 34 5.13 -0.43 -4.99
C ASN A 34 5.33 0.94 -5.67
N LEU A 35 5.68 2.01 -4.93
CA LEU A 35 5.97 3.31 -5.55
C LEU A 35 7.17 3.26 -6.50
N MET A 36 8.21 2.49 -6.17
CA MET A 36 9.35 2.26 -7.07
C MET A 36 8.92 1.56 -8.36
N LEU A 37 8.10 0.51 -8.27
CA LEU A 37 7.55 -0.19 -9.44
C LEU A 37 6.63 0.71 -10.27
N ALA A 38 5.78 1.51 -9.63
CA ALA A 38 4.94 2.49 -10.32
C ALA A 38 5.77 3.50 -11.12
N THR A 39 6.88 3.96 -10.53
CA THR A 39 7.82 4.88 -11.18
C THR A 39 8.52 4.23 -12.37
N LEU A 40 8.93 2.96 -12.23
CA LEU A 40 9.53 2.19 -13.32
C LEU A 40 8.56 2.02 -14.51
N PHE A 41 7.30 1.65 -14.22
CA PHE A 41 6.27 1.55 -15.25
C PHE A 41 5.95 2.90 -15.89
N ALA A 42 5.91 3.99 -15.11
CA ALA A 42 5.73 5.33 -15.64
C ALA A 42 6.86 5.68 -16.62
N GLY A 43 8.12 5.39 -16.28
CA GLY A 43 9.26 5.57 -17.17
C GLY A 43 9.11 4.82 -18.50
N LEU A 44 8.60 3.58 -18.49
CA LEU A 44 8.30 2.84 -19.73
C LEU A 44 7.25 3.54 -20.59
N LEU A 45 6.22 4.12 -19.95
CA LEU A 45 5.16 4.88 -20.65
C LEU A 45 5.71 6.17 -21.25
N HIS A 46 6.54 6.92 -20.53
CA HIS A 46 7.14 8.17 -21.04
C HIS A 46 8.10 7.93 -22.20
N LEU A 47 8.87 6.85 -22.14
CA LEU A 47 9.77 6.48 -23.23
C LEU A 47 8.99 5.97 -24.46
N GLY A 48 7.74 5.53 -24.29
CA GLY A 48 6.93 4.97 -25.37
C GLY A 48 7.53 3.70 -25.99
N VAL A 49 8.38 2.99 -25.24
CA VAL A 49 9.12 1.84 -25.75
C VAL A 49 8.29 0.57 -25.59
N GLY A 50 8.15 -0.17 -26.69
CA GLY A 50 7.49 -1.47 -26.75
C GLY A 50 6.16 -1.44 -27.50
N GLY A 51 5.63 -2.64 -27.77
CA GLY A 51 4.34 -2.78 -28.45
C GLY A 51 3.16 -2.41 -27.55
N ALA A 52 1.97 -2.29 -28.15
CA ALA A 52 0.73 -1.93 -27.45
C ALA A 52 0.45 -2.78 -26.20
N GLY A 53 0.78 -4.08 -26.24
CA GLY A 53 0.63 -4.96 -25.08
C GLY A 53 1.52 -4.58 -23.89
N LEU A 54 2.77 -4.17 -24.14
CA LEU A 54 3.69 -3.74 -23.08
C LEU A 54 3.26 -2.40 -22.47
N LEU A 55 2.84 -1.45 -23.30
CA LEU A 55 2.35 -0.16 -22.82
C LEU A 55 1.05 -0.32 -22.02
N LEU A 56 0.16 -1.22 -22.43
CA LEU A 56 -1.04 -1.56 -21.66
C LEU A 56 -0.69 -2.20 -20.32
N MET A 57 0.25 -3.15 -20.32
CA MET A 57 0.78 -3.75 -19.09
C MET A 57 1.39 -2.68 -18.18
N ALA A 58 2.19 -1.75 -18.71
CA ALA A 58 2.79 -0.67 -17.93
C ALA A 58 1.74 0.29 -17.36
N THR A 59 0.66 0.57 -18.11
CA THR A 59 -0.46 1.39 -17.63
C THR A 59 -1.12 0.75 -16.40
N TYR A 60 -1.50 -0.53 -16.50
CA TYR A 60 -2.07 -1.26 -15.37
C TYR A 60 -1.05 -1.46 -14.24
N GLY A 61 0.21 -1.70 -14.57
CA GLY A 61 1.30 -1.83 -13.62
C GLY A 61 1.46 -0.57 -12.78
N CYS A 62 1.46 0.61 -13.41
CA CYS A 62 1.50 1.89 -12.73
C CYS A 62 0.26 2.08 -11.83
N PHE A 63 -0.94 1.85 -12.38
CA PHE A 63 -2.21 1.98 -11.65
C PHE A 63 -2.25 1.10 -10.40
N ILE A 64 -1.98 -0.20 -10.55
CA ILE A 64 -2.05 -1.19 -9.47
C ILE A 64 -1.02 -0.86 -8.40
N ASN A 65 0.22 -0.53 -8.78
CA ASN A 65 1.26 -0.25 -7.81
C ASN A 65 1.02 1.05 -7.02
N ILE A 66 0.53 2.13 -7.66
CA ILE A 66 0.13 3.34 -6.93
C ILE A 66 -1.00 3.02 -5.96
N PHE A 67 -2.02 2.30 -6.42
CA PHE A 67 -3.14 1.90 -5.59
C PHE A 67 -2.70 1.04 -4.39
N LEU A 68 -1.88 0.02 -4.62
CA LEU A 68 -1.36 -0.86 -3.56
C LEU A 68 -0.47 -0.11 -2.56
N ALA A 69 0.36 0.82 -3.04
CA ALA A 69 1.17 1.66 -2.15
C ALA A 69 0.30 2.48 -1.20
N LEU A 70 -0.70 3.19 -1.74
CA LEU A 70 -1.58 4.04 -0.95
C LEU A 70 -2.52 3.23 -0.06
N PHE A 71 -3.02 2.10 -0.56
CA PHE A 71 -3.85 1.18 0.21
C PHE A 71 -3.07 0.63 1.41
N ASN A 72 -1.82 0.18 1.22
CA ASN A 72 -0.99 -0.33 2.32
C ASN A 72 -0.63 0.75 3.34
N LEU A 73 -0.70 2.04 3.01
CA LEU A 73 -0.47 3.13 3.97
C LEU A 73 -1.69 3.46 4.85
N ILE A 74 -2.84 2.85 4.60
CA ILE A 74 -4.04 3.08 5.41
C ILE A 74 -3.80 2.54 6.83
N PRO A 75 -4.07 3.35 7.88
CA PRO A 75 -3.84 2.96 9.26
C PRO A 75 -5.00 2.09 9.78
N ILE A 76 -5.19 0.91 9.18
CA ILE A 76 -6.20 -0.08 9.59
C ILE A 76 -5.59 -1.48 9.42
N PRO A 77 -5.52 -2.31 10.49
CA PRO A 77 -5.04 -3.69 10.36
C PRO A 77 -5.86 -4.48 9.32
N PRO A 78 -5.28 -5.43 8.57
CA PRO A 78 -3.89 -5.91 8.65
C PRO A 78 -2.90 -5.16 7.74
N LEU A 79 -3.21 -3.92 7.33
CA LEU A 79 -2.39 -3.17 6.37
C LEU A 79 -1.11 -2.64 7.03
N ASP A 80 -0.05 -2.47 6.24
CA ASP A 80 1.27 -2.05 6.73
C ASP A 80 1.24 -0.70 7.49
N GLY A 81 0.39 0.23 7.07
CA GLY A 81 0.21 1.55 7.68
C GLY A 81 -0.29 1.46 9.12
N SER A 82 -0.97 0.37 9.48
CA SER A 82 -1.41 0.13 10.86
C SER A 82 -0.22 -0.21 11.77
N HIS A 83 0.73 -1.01 11.30
CA HIS A 83 1.96 -1.33 12.00
C HIS A 83 2.86 -0.10 12.12
N LEU A 84 2.94 0.71 11.06
CA LEU A 84 3.65 2.00 11.07
C LEU A 84 3.11 2.92 12.16
N VAL A 85 1.78 3.10 12.25
CA VAL A 85 1.15 3.91 13.29
C VAL A 85 1.41 3.32 14.69
N ALA A 86 1.23 2.00 14.86
CA ALA A 86 1.46 1.33 16.14
C ALA A 86 2.91 1.50 16.65
N ALA A 87 3.90 1.46 15.76
CA ALA A 87 5.32 1.62 16.11
C ALA A 87 5.67 3.05 16.57
N VAL A 88 5.01 4.06 16.00
CA VAL A 88 5.17 5.47 16.37
C VAL A 88 4.43 5.81 17.68
N LEU A 89 3.30 5.16 17.94
CA LEU A 89 2.49 5.45 19.13
C LEU A 89 3.20 5.09 20.45
N PRO A 90 2.88 5.80 21.56
CA PRO A 90 3.26 5.38 22.90
C PRO A 90 2.64 4.01 23.23
N TYR A 91 3.31 3.24 24.08
CA TYR A 91 2.95 1.83 24.36
C TYR A 91 1.49 1.61 24.78
N ARG A 92 0.91 2.54 25.56
CA ARG A 92 -0.50 2.47 25.98
C ARG A 92 -1.47 2.56 24.80
N TRP A 93 -1.18 3.46 23.85
CA TRP A 93 -2.00 3.67 22.67
C TRP A 93 -1.79 2.57 21.64
N ALA A 94 -0.56 2.10 21.46
CA ALA A 94 -0.27 0.95 20.59
C ALA A 94 -1.03 -0.31 21.05
N ARG A 95 -1.10 -0.56 22.37
CA ARG A 95 -1.90 -1.66 22.93
C ARG A 95 -3.41 -1.48 22.73
N ALA A 96 -3.92 -0.26 22.85
CA ALA A 96 -5.33 0.00 22.56
C ALA A 96 -5.62 -0.21 21.06
N TYR A 97 -4.67 0.18 20.22
CA TYR A 97 -4.76 0.05 18.77
C TYR A 97 -4.76 -1.40 18.29
N SER A 98 -4.04 -2.31 18.97
CA SER A 98 -4.05 -3.74 18.62
C SER A 98 -5.41 -4.42 18.80
N TYR A 99 -6.34 -3.85 19.57
CA TYR A 99 -7.72 -4.35 19.63
C TYR A 99 -8.46 -4.22 18.28
N LEU A 100 -7.96 -3.42 17.35
CA LEU A 100 -8.50 -3.33 16.00
C LEU A 100 -8.07 -4.50 15.09
N GLU A 101 -7.03 -5.26 15.44
CA GLU A 101 -6.49 -6.33 14.58
C GLU A 101 -7.55 -7.38 14.18
N PRO A 102 -8.38 -7.94 15.10
CA PRO A 102 -9.35 -8.97 14.74
C PRO A 102 -10.48 -8.47 13.84
N VAL A 103 -10.84 -7.19 13.95
CA VAL A 103 -11.96 -6.57 13.23
C VAL A 103 -11.50 -5.76 12.02
N GLY A 104 -10.20 -5.48 11.89
CA GLY A 104 -9.66 -4.56 10.91
C GLY A 104 -9.99 -4.94 9.46
N PHE A 105 -9.93 -6.25 9.15
CA PHE A 105 -10.35 -6.73 7.82
C PHE A 105 -11.81 -6.42 7.50
N ILE A 106 -12.72 -6.54 8.49
CA ILE A 106 -14.14 -6.21 8.34
C ILE A 106 -14.30 -4.70 8.12
N ILE A 107 -13.53 -3.88 8.84
CA ILE A 107 -13.53 -2.41 8.66
C ILE A 107 -13.13 -2.07 7.22
N ILE A 108 -12.06 -2.66 6.69
CA ILE A 108 -11.61 -2.43 5.31
C ILE A 108 -12.70 -2.81 4.31
N LEU A 109 -13.33 -3.98 4.48
CA LEU A 109 -14.42 -4.42 3.60
C LEU A 109 -15.60 -3.45 3.63
N LEU A 110 -15.97 -2.95 4.81
CA LEU A 110 -17.06 -1.99 4.95
C LEU A 110 -16.70 -0.64 4.31
N LEU A 111 -15.47 -0.15 4.48
CA LEU A 111 -14.98 1.07 3.84
C LEU A 111 -14.92 0.94 2.31
N PHE A 112 -14.58 -0.25 1.81
CA PHE A 112 -14.61 -0.57 0.39
C PHE A 112 -16.05 -0.56 -0.14
N TYR A 113 -16.96 -1.30 0.51
CA TYR A 113 -18.37 -1.41 0.10
C TYR A 113 -19.11 -0.06 0.12
N THR A 114 -18.85 0.77 1.15
CA THR A 114 -19.43 2.12 1.26
C THR A 114 -18.82 3.12 0.27
N GLY A 115 -17.74 2.77 -0.42
CA GLY A 115 -17.03 3.64 -1.36
C GLY A 115 -16.19 4.74 -0.68
N ILE A 116 -16.12 4.77 0.65
CA ILE A 116 -15.28 5.72 1.40
C ILE A 116 -13.81 5.53 1.02
N LEU A 117 -13.38 4.28 0.89
CA LEU A 117 -12.02 3.94 0.49
C LEU A 117 -11.68 4.59 -0.86
N SER A 118 -12.55 4.47 -1.86
CA SER A 118 -12.36 5.06 -3.19
C SER A 118 -12.31 6.59 -3.14
N ARG A 119 -13.16 7.22 -2.31
CA ARG A 119 -13.17 8.69 -2.14
C ARG A 119 -11.86 9.22 -1.56
N ILE A 120 -11.16 8.42 -0.76
CA ILE A 120 -9.86 8.77 -0.19
C ILE A 120 -8.74 8.41 -1.17
N LEU A 121 -8.74 7.19 -1.71
CA LEU A 121 -7.65 6.68 -2.55
C LEU A 121 -7.58 7.36 -3.92
N ILE A 122 -8.70 7.60 -4.61
CA ILE A 122 -8.69 8.19 -5.96
C ILE A 122 -7.99 9.56 -6.01
N PRO A 123 -8.32 10.57 -5.17
CA PRO A 123 -7.64 11.85 -5.23
C PRO A 123 -6.15 11.75 -4.87
N LEU A 124 -5.79 10.86 -3.92
CA LEU A 124 -4.40 10.60 -3.58
C LEU A 124 -3.64 9.95 -4.75
N SER A 125 -4.24 8.94 -5.38
CA SER A 125 -3.69 8.28 -6.57
C SER A 125 -3.51 9.25 -7.73
N ARG A 126 -4.46 10.15 -7.96
CA ARG A 126 -4.34 11.25 -8.94
C ARG A 126 -3.18 12.19 -8.62
N GLY A 127 -3.01 12.53 -7.34
CA GLY A 127 -1.87 13.34 -6.88
C GLY A 127 -0.53 12.65 -7.14
N VAL A 128 -0.42 11.35 -6.84
CA VAL A 128 0.79 10.57 -7.15
C VAL A 128 1.00 10.46 -8.65
N ALA A 129 -0.05 10.17 -9.42
CA ALA A 129 0.04 10.04 -10.87
C ALA A 129 0.41 11.36 -11.55
N SER A 130 -0.07 12.50 -11.04
CA SER A 130 0.34 13.82 -11.57
C SER A 130 1.80 14.13 -11.28
N LEU A 131 2.33 13.72 -10.12
CA LEU A 131 3.78 13.79 -9.82
C LEU A 131 4.59 12.93 -10.80
N LEU A 132 4.04 11.80 -11.23
CA LEU A 132 4.60 10.95 -12.28
C LEU A 132 4.26 11.43 -13.70
N GLN A 133 3.70 12.63 -13.88
CA GLN A 133 3.32 13.18 -15.20
C GLN A 133 2.34 12.29 -15.99
N LEU A 134 1.49 11.52 -15.30
CA LEU A 134 0.44 10.66 -15.85
C LEU A 134 -0.95 11.02 -15.27
N PRO A 135 -1.41 12.28 -15.38
CA PRO A 135 -2.62 12.74 -14.68
C PRO A 135 -3.92 12.08 -15.16
N HIS A 136 -3.92 11.47 -16.34
CA HIS A 136 -5.08 10.81 -16.96
C HIS A 136 -5.27 9.35 -16.53
N LEU A 137 -4.38 8.82 -15.69
CA LEU A 137 -4.37 7.41 -15.31
C LEU A 137 -5.48 7.04 -14.30
N PHE A 138 -6.09 8.02 -13.62
CA PHE A 138 -7.13 7.84 -12.57
C PHE A 138 -8.28 8.85 -12.68
#